data_AF-A0AA35J9S6-F1
#
_entry.id   AF-A0AA35J9S6-F1
#
_cell.length_a   1.000
_cell.length_b   1.000
_cell.length_c   1.000
_cell.angle_alpha   90.00
_cell.angle_beta   90.00
_cell.angle_gamma   90.00
#
_symmetry.space_group_name_H-M   'P 1'
#
loop_
_entity.id
_entity.type
_entity.pdbx_description
1 polymer ?
#
loop_
_entity_poly.entity_id
_entity_poly.type
_entity_poly.pdbx_seq_one_letter_code
_entity_poly.pdbx_strand_id
1 'polypeptide(L)'
;MFANVGFRTLRTSRGSIYGSCSQVINFSKRTFYSSAKDGYQSNGSNGDGYSANAQTGPFTYKTAVAFQPKDRDDQIYQKLKESIKSPTGEDNYFTTSNNIHDIFAGVADGVGGWAEHGYDSSAISRELCKKMGELSTTLAEASSKETLLTPKNIIDAAYARVKDEKIVKVGGTTAIMAHFPPNGKLQVANLGDSWCGVFRDSKLVFQTEFQTVGFNAPYQLSIIPEKMLKEAERKGSKYILNTPADADEYTFQLEKNDIVMLATDGVTDNIAADDIELFLKDNSARTKNELQLLSQEFVKNVVSLSKDPNYPSVFAQEISKLTGKNYSGGKEDDITVVVVRVD
;
A
#
# COMPACT_ATOMS: atom_id res chain seq x y z
N MET A 1 -19.02 12.26 -12.42
CA MET A 1 -19.99 11.25 -12.92
C MET A 1 -19.78 10.03 -12.05
N PHE A 2 -20.87 9.43 -11.58
CA PHE A 2 -20.95 8.31 -10.64
C PHE A 2 -19.70 7.43 -10.50
N ALA A 3 -19.28 7.16 -9.26
CA ALA A 3 -18.81 5.84 -8.87
C ALA A 3 -19.96 4.85 -9.12
N ASN A 4 -20.16 4.51 -10.38
CA ASN A 4 -20.96 3.37 -10.79
C ASN A 4 -19.94 2.32 -11.21
N VAL A 5 -19.18 1.83 -10.22
CA VAL A 5 -18.49 0.56 -10.38
C VAL A 5 -19.61 -0.45 -10.53
N GLY A 6 -19.80 -0.91 -11.77
CA GLY A 6 -20.85 -1.86 -12.09
C GLY A 6 -20.70 -3.09 -11.22
N PHE A 7 -21.62 -3.26 -10.27
CA PHE A 7 -21.76 -4.51 -9.54
C PHE A 7 -22.07 -5.62 -10.56
N ARG A 8 -21.05 -6.38 -10.97
CA ARG A 8 -21.29 -7.69 -11.55
C ARG A 8 -21.86 -8.57 -10.42
N THR A 9 -23.11 -8.96 -10.61
CA THR A 9 -23.90 -9.87 -9.77
C THR A 9 -23.06 -11.03 -9.23
N LEU A 10 -22.79 -11.02 -7.92
CA LEU A 10 -22.37 -12.20 -7.16
C LEU A 10 -23.52 -13.21 -7.20
N ARG A 11 -23.32 -14.31 -7.92
CA ARG A 11 -24.28 -15.42 -8.00
C ARG A 11 -24.28 -16.19 -6.69
N THR A 12 -25.46 -16.36 -6.10
CA THR A 12 -25.72 -17.37 -5.09
C THR A 12 -25.69 -18.75 -5.75
N SER A 13 -24.85 -19.68 -5.28
CA SER A 13 -25.02 -21.09 -5.64
C SER A 13 -24.91 -22.00 -4.40
N ARG A 14 -25.89 -22.91 -4.32
CA ARG A 14 -25.93 -24.06 -3.40
C ARG A 14 -25.39 -25.28 -4.16
N GLY A 15 -24.57 -26.10 -3.50
CA GLY A 15 -24.63 -27.56 -3.69
C GLY A 15 -23.34 -28.33 -3.99
N SER A 16 -22.97 -29.16 -3.00
CA SER A 16 -22.41 -30.52 -3.05
C SER A 16 -20.91 -30.77 -3.27
N ILE A 17 -20.41 -31.61 -2.34
CA ILE A 17 -19.07 -32.11 -2.06
C ILE A 17 -18.76 -33.33 -2.93
N TYR A 18 -17.52 -33.47 -3.42
CA TYR A 18 -16.71 -34.71 -3.42
C TYR A 18 -15.23 -34.34 -3.60
N GLY A 19 -14.36 -34.91 -2.76
CA GLY A 19 -12.97 -34.48 -2.59
C GLY A 19 -11.91 -35.25 -3.40
N SER A 20 -10.69 -34.71 -3.37
CA SER A 20 -9.45 -35.49 -3.42
C SER A 20 -8.31 -34.68 -2.80
N CYS A 21 -7.41 -35.40 -2.13
CA CYS A 21 -6.46 -34.95 -1.13
C CYS A 21 -5.13 -34.52 -1.79
N SER A 22 -4.71 -33.28 -1.52
CA SER A 22 -3.32 -32.81 -1.62
C SER A 22 -3.13 -31.82 -0.47
N GLN A 23 -2.03 -31.96 0.28
CA GLN A 23 -1.81 -31.24 1.54
C GLN A 23 -1.76 -29.72 1.32
N VAL A 24 -2.89 -29.06 1.62
CA VAL A 24 -3.05 -27.60 1.71
C VAL A 24 -2.83 -27.22 3.17
N ILE A 25 -1.90 -26.30 3.42
CA ILE A 25 -1.76 -25.65 4.72
C ILE A 25 -3.01 -24.80 4.93
N ASN A 26 -3.90 -25.28 5.81
CA ASN A 26 -5.19 -24.69 6.12
C ASN A 26 -5.03 -23.38 6.90
N PHE A 27 -5.27 -22.24 6.25
CA PHE A 27 -5.74 -21.03 6.94
C PHE A 27 -7.26 -21.05 7.24
N SER A 28 -7.95 -22.15 6.92
CA SER A 28 -9.41 -22.26 7.08
C SER A 28 -9.82 -23.18 8.23
N LYS A 29 -10.19 -22.56 9.36
CA LYS A 29 -11.31 -22.90 10.29
C LYS A 29 -11.02 -22.36 11.68
N ARG A 30 -11.04 -21.04 11.81
CA ARG A 30 -11.49 -20.41 13.06
C ARG A 30 -12.45 -19.29 12.68
N THR A 31 -13.72 -19.53 12.95
CA THR A 31 -14.78 -18.52 12.87
C THR A 31 -14.43 -17.46 13.91
N PHE A 32 -13.88 -16.33 13.47
CA PHE A 32 -13.57 -15.22 14.36
C PHE A 32 -14.67 -14.17 14.23
N TYR A 33 -15.46 -14.02 15.29
CA TYR A 33 -16.30 -12.85 15.50
C TYR A 33 -15.40 -11.72 15.98
N SER A 34 -15.07 -10.77 15.11
CA SER A 34 -14.54 -9.49 15.52
C SER A 34 -15.68 -8.69 16.19
N SER A 35 -15.55 -8.48 17.49
CA SER A 35 -16.39 -7.55 18.25
C SER A 35 -15.69 -6.19 18.25
N ALA A 36 -16.32 -5.18 17.69
CA ALA A 36 -15.85 -3.80 17.70
C ALA A 36 -15.79 -3.24 19.13
N LYS A 37 -14.63 -2.69 19.51
CA LYS A 37 -14.35 -1.70 20.58
C LYS A 37 -12.92 -1.21 20.36
N ASP A 38 -12.48 0.01 20.63
CA ASP A 38 -13.03 1.30 21.04
C ASP A 38 -11.89 2.30 20.71
N GLY A 39 -12.23 3.56 20.44
CA GLY A 39 -11.28 4.58 19.99
C GLY A 39 -10.09 4.81 20.95
N TYR A 40 -8.88 4.86 20.39
CA TYR A 40 -7.71 5.36 21.11
C TYR A 40 -7.72 6.89 21.11
N GLN A 41 -8.12 7.46 22.26
CA GLN A 41 -7.76 8.83 22.62
C GLN A 41 -6.33 8.84 23.15
N SER A 42 -5.44 9.59 22.51
CA SER A 42 -4.13 9.94 23.07
C SER A 42 -4.29 11.15 23.99
N ASN A 43 -4.03 10.96 25.28
CA ASN A 43 -3.81 12.04 26.22
C ASN A 43 -2.53 11.73 27.02
N GLY A 44 -1.69 12.74 27.18
CA GLY A 44 -0.30 12.60 27.57
C GLY A 44 -0.01 12.29 29.05
N SER A 45 1.25 11.91 29.24
CA SER A 45 2.12 12.13 30.41
C SER A 45 1.86 11.31 31.68
N ASN A 46 2.68 10.28 31.93
CA ASN A 46 3.79 10.35 32.91
C ASN A 46 4.55 9.01 32.97
N GLY A 47 5.87 9.14 33.16
CA GLY A 47 6.83 8.07 32.93
C GLY A 47 6.92 6.99 34.00
N ASP A 48 7.52 5.88 33.58
CA ASP A 48 8.32 5.00 34.41
C ASP A 48 9.47 4.45 33.55
N GLY A 49 10.68 4.54 34.10
CA GLY A 49 11.93 4.30 33.39
C GLY A 49 12.15 2.83 33.05
N TYR A 50 12.05 2.50 31.77
CA TYR A 50 12.66 1.30 31.22
C TYR A 50 14.07 1.64 30.76
N SER A 51 15.04 0.95 31.36
CA SER A 51 16.45 0.99 30.98
C SER A 51 16.60 0.54 29.52
N ALA A 52 16.59 1.51 28.60
CA ALA A 52 16.94 1.28 27.21
C ALA A 52 18.38 0.78 27.15
N ASN A 53 18.57 -0.46 26.72
CA ASN A 53 19.86 -0.91 26.19
C ASN A 53 20.14 -0.02 24.98
N ALA A 54 20.90 1.05 25.18
CA ALA A 54 21.28 1.97 24.13
C ALA A 54 22.08 1.18 23.07
N GLN A 55 21.46 0.92 21.91
CA GLN A 55 22.19 0.40 20.76
C GLN A 55 23.26 1.41 20.37
N THR A 56 24.52 0.97 20.39
CA THR A 56 25.70 1.84 20.28
C THR A 56 26.16 2.09 18.83
N GLY A 57 25.31 1.84 17.82
CA GLY A 57 25.68 1.99 16.41
C GLY A 57 24.49 2.23 15.48
N PRO A 58 24.72 2.74 14.25
CA PRO A 58 23.65 3.00 13.28
C PRO A 58 22.98 1.69 12.86
N PHE A 59 21.66 1.76 12.63
CA PHE A 59 20.91 0.61 12.13
C PHE A 59 21.35 0.26 10.71
N THR A 60 21.22 -1.02 10.36
CA THR A 60 21.28 -1.44 8.95
C THR A 60 19.91 -1.91 8.49
N TYR A 61 19.65 -1.78 7.18
CA TYR A 61 18.35 -2.12 6.62
C TYR A 61 18.49 -3.13 5.48
N LYS A 62 17.67 -4.19 5.53
CA LYS A 62 17.52 -5.16 4.45
C LYS A 62 16.16 -5.00 3.81
N THR A 63 16.12 -4.86 2.49
CA THR A 63 14.87 -4.70 1.74
C THR A 63 14.51 -5.97 0.98
N ALA A 64 13.22 -6.22 0.83
CA ALA A 64 12.65 -7.23 -0.02
C ALA A 64 11.40 -6.65 -0.70
N VAL A 65 11.13 -7.09 -1.92
CA VAL A 65 9.94 -6.65 -2.67
C VAL A 65 9.24 -7.86 -3.25
N ALA A 66 7.93 -7.91 -3.12
CA ALA A 66 7.11 -8.89 -3.80
C ALA A 66 5.85 -8.22 -4.34
N PHE A 67 5.38 -8.70 -5.49
CA PHE A 67 4.19 -8.18 -6.12
C PHE A 67 3.53 -9.24 -6.99
N GLN A 68 2.24 -9.08 -7.23
CA GLN A 68 1.47 -9.85 -8.18
C GLN A 68 0.39 -8.95 -8.78
N PRO A 69 0.40 -8.69 -10.10
CA PRO A 69 -0.68 -7.95 -10.74
C PRO A 69 -1.95 -8.81 -10.78
N LYS A 70 -3.12 -8.15 -10.73
CA LYS A 70 -4.41 -8.79 -11.00
C LYS A 70 -4.52 -9.30 -12.43
N ASP A 71 -5.40 -10.27 -12.62
CA ASP A 71 -5.68 -10.80 -13.95
C ASP A 71 -6.37 -9.72 -14.80
N ARG A 72 -5.87 -9.50 -16.03
CA ARG A 72 -6.33 -8.44 -16.95
C ARG A 72 -6.86 -9.01 -18.27
N ASP A 73 -7.76 -9.98 -18.16
CA ASP A 73 -8.35 -10.66 -19.32
C ASP A 73 -9.47 -9.85 -20.01
N ASP A 74 -9.97 -8.80 -19.36
CA ASP A 74 -11.04 -7.96 -19.90
C ASP A 74 -10.60 -7.18 -21.16
N GLN A 75 -11.54 -7.02 -22.10
CA GLN A 75 -11.31 -6.34 -23.38
C GLN A 75 -10.83 -4.89 -23.24
N ILE A 76 -11.10 -4.25 -22.10
CA ILE A 76 -10.65 -2.89 -21.82
C ILE A 76 -9.12 -2.80 -21.82
N TYR A 77 -8.44 -3.81 -21.25
CA TYR A 77 -6.98 -3.83 -21.13
C TYR A 77 -6.30 -4.19 -22.44
N GLN A 78 -6.93 -4.96 -23.34
CA GLN A 78 -6.36 -5.35 -24.63
C GLN A 78 -5.94 -4.15 -25.51
N LYS A 79 -6.56 -2.99 -25.28
CA LYS A 79 -6.23 -1.72 -25.97
C LYS A 79 -5.07 -0.96 -25.30
N LEU A 80 -4.70 -1.31 -24.08
CA LEU A 80 -3.69 -0.66 -23.23
C LEU A 80 -2.38 -1.45 -23.23
N LYS A 81 -1.67 -1.41 -24.38
CA LYS A 81 -0.44 -2.21 -24.60
C LYS A 81 0.69 -1.94 -23.62
N GLU A 82 0.77 -0.74 -23.04
CA GLU A 82 1.83 -0.39 -22.07
C GLU A 82 1.46 -0.78 -20.64
N SER A 83 0.20 -0.58 -20.23
CA SER A 83 -0.33 -1.04 -18.93
C SER A 83 -0.12 -2.53 -18.70
N ILE A 84 -0.40 -3.37 -19.73
CA ILE A 84 -0.24 -4.84 -19.65
C ILE A 84 1.22 -5.27 -19.42
N LYS A 85 2.20 -4.44 -19.81
CA LYS A 85 3.63 -4.77 -19.63
C LYS A 85 4.14 -4.45 -18.23
N SER A 86 3.38 -3.69 -17.44
CA SER A 86 3.79 -3.34 -16.09
C SER A 86 3.84 -4.60 -15.22
N PRO A 87 5.00 -4.96 -14.65
CA PRO A 87 5.14 -6.19 -13.87
C PRO A 87 4.31 -6.17 -12.57
N THR A 88 3.96 -4.99 -12.10
CA THR A 88 3.15 -4.71 -10.90
C THR A 88 1.70 -4.34 -11.25
N GLY A 89 1.32 -4.32 -12.52
CA GLY A 89 0.00 -3.85 -12.93
C GLY A 89 -0.10 -2.33 -12.85
N GLU A 90 -1.12 -1.80 -12.19
CA GLU A 90 -1.35 -0.37 -11.98
C GLU A 90 -0.64 0.15 -10.71
N ASP A 91 -0.29 -0.74 -9.78
CA ASP A 91 0.67 -0.47 -8.72
C ASP A 91 2.07 -0.19 -9.24
N ASN A 92 2.87 0.54 -8.47
CA ASN A 92 4.31 0.67 -8.62
C ASN A 92 5.02 0.79 -7.26
N TYR A 93 6.33 0.57 -7.26
CA TYR A 93 7.17 0.73 -6.07
C TYR A 93 8.54 1.30 -6.43
N PHE A 94 9.27 1.76 -5.42
CA PHE A 94 10.70 1.98 -5.51
C PHE A 94 11.40 1.61 -4.21
N THR A 95 12.67 1.24 -4.32
CA THR A 95 13.59 1.12 -3.19
C THR A 95 14.93 1.72 -3.61
N THR A 96 15.50 2.54 -2.76
CA THR A 96 16.75 3.24 -3.03
C THR A 96 17.58 3.30 -1.75
N SER A 97 18.89 3.22 -1.89
CA SER A 97 19.82 3.19 -0.76
C SER A 97 20.97 4.13 -1.07
N ASN A 98 21.18 5.12 -0.20
CA ASN A 98 22.39 5.94 -0.24
C ASN A 98 23.56 5.13 0.31
N ASN A 99 23.30 4.34 1.36
CA ASN A 99 24.17 3.30 1.89
C ASN A 99 23.33 2.32 2.75
N ILE A 100 23.97 1.31 3.35
CA ILE A 100 23.28 0.27 4.14
C ILE A 100 22.56 0.80 5.40
N HIS A 101 22.83 2.03 5.82
CA HIS A 101 22.24 2.71 6.97
C HIS A 101 21.22 3.79 6.60
N ASP A 102 21.02 4.06 5.30
CA ASP A 102 20.13 5.12 4.82
C ASP A 102 19.42 4.66 3.54
N ILE A 103 18.14 4.33 3.70
CA ILE A 103 17.30 3.83 2.61
C ILE A 103 15.98 4.60 2.51
N PHE A 104 15.45 4.64 1.29
CA PHE A 104 14.14 5.15 0.95
C PHE A 104 13.34 4.06 0.24
N ALA A 105 12.06 3.96 0.57
CA ALA A 105 11.16 3.03 -0.08
C ALA A 105 9.77 3.63 -0.22
N GLY A 106 9.00 3.17 -1.19
CA GLY A 106 7.62 3.60 -1.35
C GLY A 106 6.83 2.70 -2.27
N VAL A 107 5.51 2.76 -2.14
CA VAL A 107 4.55 2.16 -3.07
C VAL A 107 3.55 3.22 -3.50
N ALA A 108 3.00 3.06 -4.69
CA ALA A 108 1.97 3.92 -5.26
C ALA A 108 0.99 3.04 -6.03
N ASP A 109 -0.29 3.06 -5.65
CA ASP A 109 -1.37 2.39 -6.37
C ASP A 109 -1.96 3.36 -7.41
N GLY A 110 -1.98 2.96 -8.67
CA GLY A 110 -2.60 3.69 -9.77
C GLY A 110 -4.10 3.43 -9.86
N VAL A 111 -4.92 4.46 -9.65
CA VAL A 111 -6.38 4.35 -9.62
C VAL A 111 -6.94 3.86 -10.96
N GLY A 112 -7.44 2.62 -10.99
CA GLY A 112 -7.76 1.88 -12.24
C GLY A 112 -8.88 2.43 -13.14
N GLY A 113 -9.72 3.38 -12.67
CA GLY A 113 -10.86 3.89 -13.44
C GLY A 113 -10.49 4.59 -14.77
N TRP A 114 -9.21 4.91 -14.98
CA TRP A 114 -8.72 5.53 -16.20
C TRP A 114 -8.62 4.57 -17.39
N ALA A 115 -8.49 3.27 -17.11
CA ALA A 115 -8.45 2.22 -18.14
C ALA A 115 -9.74 2.18 -18.97
N GLU A 116 -10.91 2.39 -18.34
CA GLU A 116 -12.21 2.45 -19.02
C GLU A 116 -12.30 3.59 -20.04
N HIS A 117 -11.52 4.65 -19.83
CA HIS A 117 -11.44 5.82 -20.69
C HIS A 117 -10.31 5.71 -21.73
N GLY A 118 -9.63 4.56 -21.81
CA GLY A 118 -8.55 4.30 -22.76
C GLY A 118 -7.20 4.90 -22.35
N TYR A 119 -7.01 5.20 -21.06
CA TYR A 119 -5.77 5.72 -20.52
C TYR A 119 -5.05 4.68 -19.65
N ASP A 120 -3.73 4.76 -19.60
CA ASP A 120 -2.89 3.89 -18.79
C ASP A 120 -2.91 4.34 -17.32
N SER A 121 -3.68 3.67 -16.46
CA SER A 121 -3.77 4.02 -15.03
C SER A 121 -2.45 3.83 -14.27
N SER A 122 -1.53 3.00 -14.81
CA SER A 122 -0.20 2.79 -14.22
C SER A 122 0.77 3.94 -14.53
N ALA A 123 0.42 4.86 -15.42
CA ALA A 123 1.36 5.86 -15.91
C ALA A 123 1.83 6.82 -14.80
N ILE A 124 0.90 7.29 -13.97
CA ILE A 124 1.22 8.24 -12.91
C ILE A 124 1.97 7.57 -11.75
N SER A 125 1.57 6.37 -11.32
CA SER A 125 2.23 5.63 -10.25
C SER A 125 3.67 5.27 -10.65
N ARG A 126 3.87 4.81 -11.90
CA ARG A 126 5.20 4.50 -12.46
C ARG A 126 6.12 5.72 -12.48
N GLU A 127 5.67 6.82 -13.06
CA GLU A 127 6.52 8.02 -13.15
C GLU A 127 6.77 8.61 -11.76
N LEU A 128 5.78 8.60 -10.86
CA LEU A 128 5.95 9.10 -9.49
C LEU A 128 7.01 8.29 -8.72
N CYS A 129 6.91 6.96 -8.69
CA CYS A 129 7.90 6.08 -8.04
C CYS A 129 9.30 6.28 -8.60
N LYS A 130 9.43 6.39 -9.93
CA LYS A 130 10.71 6.68 -10.59
C LYS A 130 11.31 8.01 -10.11
N LYS A 131 10.53 9.09 -10.11
CA LYS A 131 11.02 10.41 -9.67
C LYS A 131 11.34 10.45 -8.18
N MET A 132 10.57 9.77 -7.33
CA MET A 132 10.86 9.65 -5.90
C MET A 132 12.22 8.96 -5.67
N GLY A 133 12.49 7.86 -6.38
CA GLY A 133 13.78 7.17 -6.32
C GLY A 133 14.96 8.06 -6.77
N GLU A 134 14.82 8.74 -7.92
CA GLU A 134 15.85 9.66 -8.45
C GLU A 134 16.15 10.84 -7.51
N LEU A 135 15.11 11.40 -6.87
CA LEU A 135 15.23 12.52 -5.94
C LEU A 135 15.88 12.10 -4.61
N SER A 136 15.60 10.87 -4.15
CA SER A 136 16.14 10.34 -2.89
C SER A 136 17.67 10.23 -2.90
N THR A 137 18.29 9.97 -4.06
CA THR A 137 19.76 9.97 -4.20
C THR A 137 20.34 11.36 -4.44
N THR A 138 19.76 12.10 -5.40
CA THR A 138 20.34 13.37 -5.89
C THR A 138 20.41 14.44 -4.79
N LEU A 139 19.37 14.51 -3.95
CA LEU A 139 19.31 15.50 -2.88
C LEU A 139 20.23 15.14 -1.70
N ALA A 140 20.61 13.87 -1.54
CA ALA A 140 21.59 13.44 -0.54
C ALA A 140 23.00 13.90 -0.93
N GLU A 141 23.32 13.92 -2.22
CA GLU A 141 24.61 14.40 -2.75
C GLU A 141 24.74 15.93 -2.72
N ALA A 142 23.65 16.66 -2.92
CA ALA A 142 23.65 18.12 -3.04
C ALA A 142 23.57 18.88 -1.70
N SER A 143 23.13 18.23 -0.63
CA SER A 143 22.79 18.90 0.64
C SER A 143 23.96 18.92 1.62
N SER A 144 24.73 20.01 1.63
CA SER A 144 25.65 20.38 2.74
C SER A 144 24.95 21.10 3.90
N LYS A 145 23.62 21.22 3.83
CA LYS A 145 22.73 21.72 4.88
C LYS A 145 21.52 20.78 4.97
N GLU A 146 21.14 20.42 6.19
CA GLU A 146 20.01 19.56 6.60
C GLU A 146 18.61 20.02 6.12
N THR A 147 18.49 20.72 5.01
CA THR A 147 17.20 21.05 4.38
C THR A 147 16.58 19.79 3.74
N LEU A 148 16.06 18.94 4.64
CA LEU A 148 14.79 18.22 4.61
C LEU A 148 14.51 17.35 3.38
N LEU A 149 15.24 16.23 3.30
CA LEU A 149 14.82 15.03 2.57
C LEU A 149 13.66 14.30 3.26
N THR A 150 12.60 15.02 3.61
CA THR A 150 11.41 14.37 4.17
C THR A 150 10.67 13.61 3.07
N PRO A 151 10.04 12.47 3.39
CA PRO A 151 9.20 11.75 2.43
C PRO A 151 8.17 12.65 1.74
N LYS A 152 7.53 13.56 2.49
CA LYS A 152 6.53 14.49 1.93
C LYS A 152 7.13 15.48 0.93
N ASN A 153 8.31 16.04 1.21
CA ASN A 153 8.95 16.95 0.26
C ASN A 153 9.45 16.21 -0.99
N ILE A 154 9.85 14.95 -0.88
CA ILE A 154 10.21 14.13 -2.03
C ILE A 154 8.97 13.80 -2.88
N ILE A 155 7.84 13.42 -2.26
CA ILE A 155 6.56 13.23 -2.98
C ILE A 155 6.18 14.53 -3.71
N ASP A 156 6.30 15.69 -3.06
CA ASP A 156 5.96 16.98 -3.67
C ASP A 156 6.82 17.31 -4.89
N ALA A 157 8.15 17.20 -4.74
CA ALA A 157 9.09 17.43 -5.83
C ALA A 157 8.91 16.41 -6.97
N ALA A 158 8.64 15.14 -6.66
CA ALA A 158 8.39 14.10 -7.64
C ALA A 158 7.12 14.41 -8.44
N TYR A 159 6.02 14.74 -7.75
CA TYR A 159 4.75 15.09 -8.39
C TYR A 159 4.85 16.36 -9.24
N ALA A 160 5.62 17.37 -8.79
CA ALA A 160 5.93 18.54 -9.59
C ALA A 160 6.65 18.18 -10.91
N ARG A 161 7.67 17.32 -10.85
CA ARG A 161 8.38 16.84 -12.06
C ARG A 161 7.46 16.07 -13.00
N VAL A 162 6.60 15.19 -12.48
CA VAL A 162 5.61 14.45 -13.29
C VAL A 162 4.68 15.40 -14.03
N LYS A 163 4.18 16.46 -13.35
CA LYS A 163 3.36 17.51 -13.98
C LYS A 163 4.11 18.27 -15.08
N ASP A 164 5.36 18.64 -14.83
CA ASP A 164 6.15 19.47 -15.73
C ASP A 164 6.56 18.72 -17.00
N GLU A 165 6.92 17.43 -16.88
CA GLU A 165 7.34 16.60 -18.01
C GLU A 165 6.18 16.24 -18.96
N LYS A 166 4.92 16.30 -18.47
CA LYS A 166 3.70 16.06 -19.27
C LYS A 166 3.67 14.71 -20.01
N ILE A 167 4.43 13.73 -19.53
CA ILE A 167 4.43 12.36 -20.05
C ILE A 167 3.12 11.64 -19.68
N VAL A 168 2.64 11.88 -18.45
CA VAL A 168 1.34 11.38 -17.98
C VAL A 168 0.24 12.27 -18.57
N LYS A 169 -0.64 11.68 -19.38
CA LYS A 169 -1.76 12.41 -20.00
C LYS A 169 -2.92 12.63 -19.03
N VAL A 170 -3.25 11.59 -18.29
CA VAL A 170 -4.28 11.58 -17.26
C VAL A 170 -4.01 10.41 -16.32
N GLY A 171 -4.37 10.54 -15.05
CA GLY A 171 -4.21 9.47 -14.08
C GLY A 171 -4.47 9.95 -12.66
N GLY A 172 -4.69 9.00 -11.76
CA GLY A 172 -4.77 9.21 -10.30
C GLY A 172 -3.91 8.16 -9.62
N THR A 173 -3.28 8.49 -8.49
CA THR A 173 -2.50 7.53 -7.70
C THR A 173 -2.45 7.88 -6.23
N THR A 174 -2.44 6.86 -5.38
CA THR A 174 -2.01 6.97 -3.99
C THR A 174 -0.49 7.07 -3.93
N ALA A 175 0.07 7.46 -2.78
CA ALA A 175 1.52 7.49 -2.59
C ALA A 175 1.86 7.34 -1.11
N ILE A 176 2.59 6.29 -0.76
CA ILE A 176 3.24 6.16 0.53
C ILE A 176 4.75 6.04 0.37
N MET A 177 5.48 6.82 1.15
CA MET A 177 6.93 6.85 1.11
C MET A 177 7.50 6.83 2.53
N ALA A 178 8.53 6.02 2.74
CA ALA A 178 9.27 5.91 3.98
C ALA A 178 10.76 6.21 3.78
N HIS A 179 11.34 6.88 4.76
CA HIS A 179 12.77 7.12 4.91
C HIS A 179 13.27 6.45 6.19
N PHE A 180 14.34 5.67 6.06
CA PHE A 180 14.95 4.89 7.13
C PHE A 180 16.36 5.43 7.40
N PRO A 181 16.48 6.46 8.24
CA PRO A 181 17.78 7.07 8.55
C PRO A 181 18.65 6.20 9.47
N PRO A 182 19.95 6.47 9.59
CA PRO A 182 20.87 5.67 10.41
C PRO A 182 20.50 5.57 11.91
N ASN A 183 19.77 6.56 12.43
CA ASN A 183 19.35 6.63 13.83
C ASN A 183 18.06 5.84 14.14
N GLY A 184 17.45 5.19 13.14
CA GLY A 184 16.22 4.39 13.31
C GLY A 184 14.94 5.19 13.47
N LYS A 185 14.99 6.53 13.35
CA LYS A 185 13.80 7.37 13.40
C LYS A 185 13.10 7.33 12.04
N LEU A 186 12.31 6.28 11.82
CA LEU A 186 11.48 6.09 10.63
C LEU A 186 10.64 7.35 10.39
N GLN A 187 10.64 7.84 9.16
CA GLN A 187 9.76 8.92 8.71
C GLN A 187 8.89 8.37 7.59
N VAL A 188 7.58 8.64 7.63
CA VAL A 188 6.63 8.20 6.59
C VAL A 188 5.77 9.37 6.16
N ALA A 189 5.48 9.49 4.87
CA ALA A 189 4.39 10.31 4.36
C ALA A 189 3.41 9.42 3.60
N ASN A 190 2.11 9.53 3.93
CA ASN A 190 1.05 8.74 3.30
C ASN A 190 0.00 9.67 2.66
N LEU A 191 -0.33 9.41 1.40
CA LEU A 191 -1.45 10.00 0.68
C LEU A 191 -2.31 8.90 0.05
N GLY A 192 -3.51 8.69 0.59
CA GLY A 192 -4.44 7.66 0.14
C GLY A 192 -4.58 6.50 1.13
N ASP A 193 -4.89 5.32 0.61
CA ASP A 193 -5.15 4.08 1.36
C ASP A 193 -4.07 3.00 1.16
N SER A 194 -2.92 3.37 0.56
CA SER A 194 -1.68 2.62 0.80
C SER A 194 -1.33 2.64 2.30
N TRP A 195 -0.57 1.65 2.74
CA TRP A 195 -0.40 1.35 4.16
C TRP A 195 1.06 1.11 4.54
N CYS A 196 1.45 1.61 5.70
CA CYS A 196 2.70 1.25 6.36
C CYS A 196 2.40 0.64 7.73
N GLY A 197 2.95 -0.53 8.02
CA GLY A 197 2.94 -1.15 9.34
C GLY A 197 4.33 -1.50 9.84
N VAL A 198 4.57 -1.34 11.14
CA VAL A 198 5.80 -1.78 11.83
C VAL A 198 5.44 -2.90 12.79
N PHE A 199 6.15 -4.02 12.64
CA PHE A 199 5.97 -5.22 13.44
C PHE A 199 7.21 -5.48 14.30
N ARG A 200 7.00 -5.59 15.61
CA ARG A 200 8.02 -5.94 16.60
C ARG A 200 7.61 -7.22 17.29
N ASP A 201 8.50 -8.21 17.33
CA ASP A 201 8.18 -9.55 17.84
C ASP A 201 6.87 -10.12 17.25
N SER A 202 6.68 -9.90 15.94
CA SER A 202 5.49 -10.28 15.16
C SER A 202 4.19 -9.60 15.60
N LYS A 203 4.25 -8.52 16.38
CA LYS A 203 3.11 -7.69 16.78
C LYS A 203 3.15 -6.32 16.13
N LEU A 204 2.01 -5.84 15.66
CA LEU A 204 1.88 -4.49 15.12
C LEU A 204 2.09 -3.48 16.26
N VAL A 205 3.09 -2.62 16.12
CA VAL A 205 3.42 -1.57 17.09
C VAL A 205 3.22 -0.16 16.54
N PHE A 206 3.09 -0.03 15.22
CA PHE A 206 2.76 1.21 14.54
C PHE A 206 2.09 0.92 13.20
N GLN A 207 1.16 1.78 12.80
CA GLN A 207 0.62 1.81 11.45
C GLN A 207 0.20 3.23 11.03
N THR A 208 0.10 3.45 9.72
CA THR A 208 -0.51 4.66 9.15
C THR A 208 -2.03 4.53 9.05
N GLU A 209 -2.73 5.66 9.11
CA GLU A 209 -4.17 5.73 8.86
C GLU A 209 -4.48 5.88 7.36
N PHE A 210 -5.64 5.38 6.94
CA PHE A 210 -6.12 5.53 5.57
C PHE A 210 -6.74 6.92 5.35
N GLN A 211 -6.38 7.56 4.24
CA GLN A 211 -6.98 8.81 3.80
C GLN A 211 -7.97 8.56 2.65
N THR A 212 -9.27 8.72 2.92
CA THR A 212 -10.33 8.49 1.93
C THR A 212 -11.33 9.63 1.91
N VAL A 213 -11.93 9.89 0.76
CA VAL A 213 -13.11 10.78 0.65
C VAL A 213 -14.43 10.01 0.84
N GLY A 214 -14.36 8.68 0.81
CA GLY A 214 -15.48 7.77 0.98
C GLY A 214 -15.00 6.32 0.83
N PHE A 215 -15.92 5.36 1.02
CA PHE A 215 -15.60 3.94 0.90
C PHE A 215 -15.00 3.61 -0.48
N ASN A 216 -13.82 2.99 -0.49
CA ASN A 216 -13.09 2.62 -1.71
C ASN A 216 -12.83 3.81 -2.66
N ALA A 217 -12.63 5.00 -2.09
CA ALA A 217 -12.31 6.23 -2.79
C ALA A 217 -11.17 6.97 -2.06
N PRO A 218 -9.90 6.57 -2.29
CA PRO A 218 -8.77 7.17 -1.61
C PRO A 218 -8.51 8.60 -2.02
N TYR A 219 -7.82 9.32 -1.13
CA TYR A 219 -7.07 10.50 -1.51
C TYR A 219 -6.09 10.12 -2.61
N GLN A 220 -5.95 10.98 -3.62
CA GLN A 220 -5.11 10.66 -4.77
C GLN A 220 -4.50 11.90 -5.40
N LEU A 221 -3.21 11.80 -5.75
CA LEU A 221 -2.55 12.74 -6.64
C LEU A 221 -3.08 12.50 -8.05
N SER A 222 -3.48 13.57 -8.74
CA SER A 222 -4.12 13.45 -10.05
C SER A 222 -3.49 14.32 -11.11
N ILE A 223 -3.37 13.80 -12.33
CA ILE A 223 -3.09 14.57 -13.53
C ILE A 223 -4.37 14.58 -14.35
N ILE A 224 -5.03 15.73 -14.48
CA ILE A 224 -6.28 15.86 -15.22
C ILE A 224 -6.20 17.04 -16.20
N PRO A 225 -6.40 16.84 -17.51
CA PRO A 225 -6.43 17.92 -18.46
C PRO A 225 -7.49 18.98 -18.12
N GLU A 226 -7.17 20.26 -18.28
CA GLU A 226 -8.07 21.38 -17.96
C GLU A 226 -9.44 21.29 -18.66
N LYS A 227 -9.46 20.77 -19.90
CA LYS A 227 -10.72 20.53 -20.64
C LYS A 227 -11.63 19.54 -19.91
N MET A 228 -11.09 18.47 -19.34
CA MET A 228 -11.86 17.48 -18.58
C MET A 228 -12.37 18.08 -17.27
N LEU A 229 -11.55 18.89 -16.60
CA LEU A 229 -11.97 19.60 -15.38
C LEU A 229 -13.17 20.52 -15.66
N LYS A 230 -13.08 21.36 -16.70
CA LYS A 230 -14.17 22.26 -17.13
C LYS A 230 -15.43 21.51 -17.54
N GLU A 231 -15.28 20.37 -18.23
CA GLU A 231 -16.42 19.55 -18.61
C GLU A 231 -17.10 18.90 -17.39
N ALA A 232 -16.32 18.39 -16.44
CA ALA A 232 -16.85 17.81 -15.21
C ALA A 232 -17.61 18.86 -14.39
N GLU A 233 -17.06 20.07 -14.25
CA GLU A 233 -17.70 21.20 -13.58
C GLU A 233 -19.04 21.56 -14.23
N ARG A 234 -19.08 21.67 -15.58
CA ARG A 234 -20.32 21.93 -16.32
C ARG A 234 -21.37 20.84 -16.12
N LYS A 235 -20.95 19.59 -15.89
CA LYS A 235 -21.82 18.45 -15.57
C LYS A 235 -22.16 18.33 -14.08
N GLY A 236 -21.73 19.28 -13.23
CA GLY A 236 -21.96 19.25 -11.79
C GLY A 236 -21.18 18.15 -11.06
N SER A 237 -20.05 17.71 -11.61
CA SER A 237 -19.19 16.69 -11.01
C SER A 237 -17.77 17.20 -10.79
N LYS A 238 -17.03 16.56 -9.89
CA LYS A 238 -15.66 16.93 -9.53
C LYS A 238 -14.76 15.69 -9.54
N TYR A 239 -13.50 15.90 -9.86
CA TYR A 239 -12.44 14.91 -9.66
C TYR A 239 -11.83 15.09 -8.28
N ILE A 240 -11.22 14.02 -7.75
CA ILE A 240 -10.38 14.11 -6.55
C ILE A 240 -9.05 14.71 -6.99
N LEU A 241 -8.66 15.82 -6.37
CA LEU A 241 -7.49 16.63 -6.75
C LEU A 241 -6.64 16.93 -5.52
N ASN A 242 -6.31 15.90 -4.75
CA ASN A 242 -5.41 16.08 -3.61
C ASN A 242 -4.03 16.52 -4.08
N THR A 243 -3.34 17.16 -3.17
CA THR A 243 -1.97 17.64 -3.34
C THR A 243 -1.06 16.97 -2.33
N PRO A 244 0.26 16.96 -2.56
CA PRO A 244 1.22 16.47 -1.58
C PRO A 244 1.10 17.12 -0.20
N ALA A 245 0.54 18.34 -0.10
CA ALA A 245 0.27 19.01 1.17
C ALA A 245 -0.76 18.28 2.04
N ASP A 246 -1.68 17.54 1.42
CA ASP A 246 -2.74 16.76 2.09
C ASP A 246 -2.23 15.43 2.68
N ALA A 247 -0.98 15.05 2.38
CA ALA A 247 -0.38 13.83 2.92
C ALA A 247 -0.13 13.94 4.43
N ASP A 248 -0.47 12.88 5.17
CA ASP A 248 -0.14 12.74 6.59
C ASP A 248 1.34 12.37 6.75
N GLU A 249 1.96 12.91 7.79
CA GLU A 249 3.37 12.65 8.13
C GLU A 249 3.46 11.93 9.46
N TYR A 250 4.27 10.88 9.50
CA TYR A 250 4.46 10.03 10.66
C TYR A 250 5.94 9.91 10.99
N THR A 251 6.21 9.65 12.27
CA THR A 251 7.55 9.34 12.74
C THR A 251 7.46 8.25 13.80
N PHE A 252 8.33 7.26 13.71
CA PHE A 252 8.37 6.14 14.65
C PHE A 252 9.81 5.74 14.97
N GLN A 253 10.09 5.37 16.22
CA GLN A 253 11.42 4.91 16.61
C GLN A 253 11.52 3.39 16.40
N LEU A 254 12.31 2.99 15.42
CA LEU A 254 12.60 1.60 15.13
C LEU A 254 13.55 1.00 16.17
N GLU A 255 13.39 -0.30 16.35
CA GLU A 255 14.26 -1.17 17.14
C GLU A 255 14.81 -2.31 16.28
N LYS A 256 15.88 -2.93 16.78
CA LYS A 256 16.48 -4.09 16.12
C LYS A 256 15.46 -5.20 15.92
N ASN A 257 15.47 -5.80 14.73
CA ASN A 257 14.55 -6.84 14.27
C ASN A 257 13.13 -6.38 13.94
N ASP A 258 12.82 -5.08 14.03
CA ASP A 258 11.56 -4.59 13.50
C ASP A 258 11.43 -4.94 12.01
N ILE A 259 10.22 -5.32 11.60
CA ILE A 259 9.82 -5.55 10.22
C ILE A 259 8.86 -4.43 9.83
N VAL A 260 9.23 -3.62 8.85
CA VAL A 260 8.38 -2.57 8.29
C VAL A 260 7.83 -3.07 6.96
N MET A 261 6.54 -2.92 6.74
CA MET A 261 5.86 -3.28 5.51
C MET A 261 5.16 -2.07 4.94
N LEU A 262 5.50 -1.70 3.71
CA LEU A 262 4.70 -0.80 2.86
C LEU A 262 3.87 -1.67 1.91
N ALA A 263 2.58 -1.42 1.80
CA ALA A 263 1.66 -2.22 1.00
C ALA A 263 0.61 -1.35 0.30
N THR A 264 0.16 -1.78 -0.87
CA THR A 264 -1.03 -1.24 -1.54
C THR A 264 -2.32 -1.86 -0.98
N ASP A 265 -3.47 -1.29 -1.35
CA ASP A 265 -4.78 -1.69 -0.83
C ASP A 265 -5.13 -3.16 -1.16
N GLY A 266 -4.57 -3.72 -2.23
CA GLY A 266 -4.68 -5.13 -2.57
C GLY A 266 -4.31 -6.09 -1.43
N VAL A 267 -3.47 -5.65 -0.48
CA VAL A 267 -3.24 -6.37 0.78
C VAL A 267 -4.33 -6.08 1.80
N THR A 268 -4.52 -4.82 2.16
CA THR A 268 -5.32 -4.40 3.32
C THR A 268 -6.83 -4.55 3.11
N ASP A 269 -7.29 -4.63 1.87
CA ASP A 269 -8.67 -4.98 1.54
C ASP A 269 -8.95 -6.46 1.70
N ASN A 270 -7.93 -7.30 1.63
CA ASN A 270 -8.09 -8.74 1.79
C ASN A 270 -7.87 -9.16 3.23
N ILE A 271 -6.78 -8.76 3.87
CA ILE A 271 -6.40 -9.23 5.20
C ILE A 271 -6.22 -8.10 6.21
N ALA A 272 -6.45 -8.38 7.50
CA ALA A 272 -6.23 -7.43 8.57
C ALA A 272 -4.79 -7.50 9.09
N ALA A 273 -4.36 -6.50 9.86
CA ALA A 273 -3.04 -6.50 10.49
C ALA A 273 -2.80 -7.75 11.37
N ASP A 274 -3.83 -8.23 12.08
CA ASP A 274 -3.77 -9.45 12.89
C ASP A 274 -3.41 -10.71 12.07
N ASP A 275 -3.83 -10.78 10.81
CA ASP A 275 -3.46 -11.88 9.91
C ASP A 275 -1.97 -11.78 9.50
N ILE A 276 -1.47 -10.55 9.31
CA ILE A 276 -0.04 -10.28 9.05
C ILE A 276 0.80 -10.65 10.27
N GLU A 277 0.35 -10.30 11.49
CA GLU A 277 0.99 -10.71 12.75
C GLU A 277 1.13 -12.22 12.83
N LEU A 278 0.04 -12.95 12.54
CA LEU A 278 0.03 -14.41 12.57
C LEU A 278 1.01 -15.00 11.54
N PHE A 279 0.99 -14.48 10.31
CA PHE A 279 1.92 -14.90 9.26
C PHE A 279 3.39 -14.68 9.66
N LEU A 280 3.72 -13.52 10.21
CA LEU A 280 5.08 -13.21 10.65
C LEU A 280 5.50 -14.06 11.85
N LYS A 281 4.58 -14.37 12.75
CA LYS A 281 4.83 -15.24 13.91
C LYS A 281 5.18 -16.65 13.48
N ASP A 282 4.36 -17.23 12.59
CA ASP A 282 4.54 -18.58 12.06
C ASP A 282 5.82 -18.71 11.22
N ASN A 283 6.32 -17.60 10.67
CA ASN A 283 7.52 -17.53 9.85
C ASN A 283 8.68 -16.76 10.50
N SER A 284 8.67 -16.57 11.82
CA SER A 284 9.64 -15.74 12.55
C SER A 284 11.11 -16.08 12.25
N ALA A 285 11.44 -17.36 12.10
CA ALA A 285 12.81 -17.82 11.78
C ALA A 285 13.31 -17.35 10.39
N ARG A 286 12.38 -17.14 9.44
CA ARG A 286 12.69 -16.79 8.05
C ARG A 286 12.91 -15.30 7.84
N THR A 287 12.39 -14.47 8.75
CA THR A 287 12.53 -13.00 8.71
C THR A 287 13.99 -12.54 8.62
N LYS A 288 14.94 -13.30 9.19
CA LYS A 288 16.35 -12.92 9.26
C LYS A 288 17.14 -13.15 7.97
N ASN A 289 16.92 -14.30 7.32
CA ASN A 289 17.78 -14.79 6.23
C ASN A 289 17.03 -14.98 4.90
N GLU A 290 15.70 -15.04 4.93
CA GLU A 290 14.86 -15.39 3.78
C GLU A 290 13.81 -14.32 3.49
N LEU A 291 14.08 -13.04 3.83
CA LEU A 291 13.11 -11.94 3.75
C LEU A 291 12.43 -11.84 2.36
N GLN A 292 13.19 -12.09 1.29
CA GLN A 292 12.67 -12.10 -0.07
C GLN A 292 11.69 -13.26 -0.33
N LEU A 293 12.04 -14.49 0.05
CA LEU A 293 11.17 -15.67 -0.10
C LEU A 293 9.92 -15.53 0.79
N LEU A 294 10.09 -14.99 1.99
CA LEU A 294 9.01 -14.69 2.92
C LEU A 294 8.00 -13.70 2.30
N SER A 295 8.50 -12.62 1.69
CA SER A 295 7.65 -11.60 1.05
C SER A 295 6.89 -12.17 -0.15
N GLN A 296 7.54 -13.03 -0.94
CA GLN A 296 6.88 -13.71 -2.07
C GLN A 296 5.79 -14.68 -1.62
N GLU A 297 6.03 -15.42 -0.54
CA GLU A 297 5.03 -16.31 0.04
C GLU A 297 3.86 -15.54 0.65
N PHE A 298 4.13 -14.41 1.32
CA PHE A 298 3.10 -13.50 1.81
C PHE A 298 2.19 -13.04 0.67
N VAL A 299 2.76 -12.46 -0.40
CA VAL A 299 1.99 -12.00 -1.56
C VAL A 299 1.21 -13.15 -2.19
N LYS A 300 1.82 -14.34 -2.36
CA LYS A 300 1.13 -15.52 -2.89
C LYS A 300 -0.09 -15.91 -2.05
N ASN A 301 0.01 -15.84 -0.73
CA ASN A 301 -1.10 -16.15 0.17
C ASN A 301 -2.22 -15.10 0.05
N VAL A 302 -1.88 -13.81 0.05
CA VAL A 302 -2.84 -12.71 -0.14
C VAL A 302 -3.55 -12.83 -1.49
N VAL A 303 -2.81 -13.12 -2.57
CA VAL A 303 -3.38 -13.37 -3.91
C VAL A 303 -4.40 -14.50 -3.87
N SER A 304 -4.06 -15.62 -3.21
CA SER A 304 -4.99 -16.74 -3.09
C SER A 304 -6.29 -16.36 -2.37
N LEU A 305 -6.19 -15.50 -1.34
CA LEU A 305 -7.36 -15.00 -0.59
C LEU A 305 -8.16 -13.99 -1.41
N SER A 306 -7.49 -13.12 -2.17
CA SER A 306 -8.13 -12.11 -3.03
C SER A 306 -9.02 -12.72 -4.11
N LYS A 307 -8.71 -13.95 -4.55
CA LYS A 307 -9.47 -14.69 -5.56
C LYS A 307 -10.52 -15.65 -4.98
N ASP A 308 -10.59 -15.82 -3.65
CA ASP A 308 -11.56 -16.72 -3.03
C ASP A 308 -12.92 -16.03 -2.87
N PRO A 309 -13.98 -16.48 -3.57
CA PRO A 309 -15.31 -15.84 -3.50
C PRO A 309 -16.03 -16.03 -2.16
N ASN A 310 -15.54 -16.92 -1.28
CA ASN A 310 -16.12 -17.18 0.04
C ASN A 310 -15.31 -16.58 1.18
N TYR A 311 -14.15 -15.98 0.89
CA TYR A 311 -13.29 -15.41 1.91
C TYR A 311 -13.93 -14.13 2.49
N PRO A 312 -14.05 -14.00 3.82
CA PRO A 312 -14.58 -12.78 4.45
C PRO A 312 -13.49 -11.71 4.50
N SER A 313 -13.12 -11.15 3.35
CA SER A 313 -12.12 -10.09 3.25
C SER A 313 -12.48 -8.86 4.08
N VAL A 314 -11.47 -8.06 4.44
CA VAL A 314 -11.68 -6.77 5.13
C VAL A 314 -12.66 -5.89 4.33
N PHE A 315 -12.47 -5.79 3.02
CA PHE A 315 -13.36 -5.08 2.10
C PHE A 315 -14.80 -5.59 2.17
N ALA A 316 -15.00 -6.91 2.07
CA ALA A 316 -16.34 -7.52 2.13
C ALA A 316 -17.02 -7.29 3.49
N GLN A 317 -16.24 -7.30 4.58
CA GLN A 317 -16.75 -6.99 5.91
C GLN A 317 -17.16 -5.51 6.03
N GLU A 318 -16.35 -4.58 5.54
CA GLU A 318 -16.65 -3.14 5.60
C GLU A 318 -17.86 -2.76 4.74
N ILE A 319 -17.96 -3.24 3.50
CA ILE A 319 -19.17 -3.01 2.68
C ILE A 319 -20.41 -3.64 3.31
N SER A 320 -20.27 -4.77 4.00
CA SER A 320 -21.39 -5.40 4.72
C SER A 320 -21.89 -4.53 5.86
N LYS A 321 -20.97 -3.94 6.63
CA LYS A 321 -21.31 -2.99 7.71
C LYS A 321 -22.00 -1.74 7.18
N LEU A 322 -21.47 -1.16 6.09
CA LEU A 322 -22.00 0.09 5.51
C LEU A 322 -23.38 -0.07 4.88
N THR A 323 -23.64 -1.21 4.24
CA THR A 323 -24.89 -1.44 3.49
C THR A 323 -25.96 -2.21 4.28
N GLY A 324 -25.57 -2.88 5.37
CA GLY A 324 -26.41 -3.80 6.12
C GLY A 324 -26.73 -5.11 5.40
N LYS A 325 -26.07 -5.40 4.27
CA LYS A 325 -26.22 -6.66 3.53
C LYS A 325 -24.97 -7.52 3.70
N ASN A 326 -25.12 -8.84 3.65
CA ASN A 326 -23.96 -9.73 3.73
C ASN A 326 -23.26 -9.82 2.37
N TYR A 327 -22.02 -9.35 2.30
CA TYR A 327 -21.08 -9.56 1.21
C TYR A 327 -19.99 -10.54 1.64
N SER A 328 -19.50 -11.34 0.71
CA SER A 328 -18.30 -12.19 0.88
C SER A 328 -17.47 -12.18 -0.38
N GLY A 329 -16.23 -12.64 -0.26
CA GLY A 329 -15.26 -12.76 -1.32
C GLY A 329 -14.06 -11.87 -1.08
N GLY A 330 -12.90 -12.32 -1.54
CA GLY A 330 -11.74 -11.46 -1.72
C GLY A 330 -12.01 -10.32 -2.71
N LYS A 331 -11.20 -9.27 -2.62
CA LYS A 331 -11.12 -8.19 -3.61
C LYS A 331 -9.85 -8.44 -4.43
N GLU A 332 -10.00 -9.01 -5.63
CA GLU A 332 -8.87 -9.16 -6.54
C GLU A 332 -8.36 -7.78 -6.97
N ASP A 333 -7.10 -7.49 -6.65
CA ASP A 333 -6.42 -6.28 -7.07
C ASP A 333 -4.94 -6.52 -7.35
N ASP A 334 -4.25 -5.50 -7.86
CA ASP A 334 -2.78 -5.54 -7.84
C ASP A 334 -2.31 -5.55 -6.38
N ILE A 335 -1.33 -6.41 -6.09
CA ILE A 335 -0.78 -6.58 -4.75
C ILE A 335 0.70 -6.26 -4.83
N THR A 336 1.14 -5.22 -4.12
CA THR A 336 2.54 -4.83 -4.05
C THR A 336 2.95 -4.62 -2.60
N VAL A 337 4.07 -5.23 -2.19
CA VAL A 337 4.66 -5.01 -0.87
C VAL A 337 6.16 -4.74 -0.95
N VAL A 338 6.60 -3.76 -0.16
CA VAL A 338 8.02 -3.54 0.15
C VAL A 338 8.22 -3.81 1.64
N VAL A 339 9.09 -4.77 1.94
CA VAL A 339 9.40 -5.18 3.32
C VAL A 339 10.81 -4.74 3.66
N VAL A 340 10.98 -4.08 4.80
CA VAL A 340 12.27 -3.64 5.33
C VAL A 340 12.49 -4.27 6.69
N ARG A 341 13.60 -4.98 6.87
CA ARG A 341 14.04 -5.48 8.17
C ARG A 341 15.15 -4.62 8.73
N VAL A 342 15.02 -4.26 10.01
CA VAL A 342 16.00 -3.51 10.79
C VAL A 342 16.99 -4.47 11.46
N ASP A 343 18.29 -4.25 11.27
CA ASP A 343 19.39 -5.10 11.79
C ASP A 343 20.36 -4.39 12.75
#